data_AF-A0A4P8HPX3-F1
#
_entry.id   AF-A0A4P8HPX3-F1
#
_cell.length_a   1.000
_cell.length_b   1.000
_cell.length_c   1.000
_cell.angle_alpha   90.00
_cell.angle_beta   90.00
_cell.angle_gamma   90.00
#
_symmetry.space_group_name_H-M   'P 1'
#
loop_
_entity.id
_entity.type
_entity.pdbx_description
1 polymer ?
#
loop_
_entity_poly.entity_id
_entity_poly.type
_entity_poly.pdbx_seq_one_letter_code
_entity_poly.pdbx_strand_id
1 'polypeptide(L)'
;MESSRLEQLEQGLRHALQLVERDETGAQGEIEPTHPAAWAAQECELMLPEPLTLASLAEAIRHKIETVHVLLDRARAHEQLPPDAQLAADEGYMTGADDLTQNTKDS
;
A
#
# COMPACT_ATOMS: atom_id res chain seq x y z
N MET A 1 -6.50 -10.48 12.58
CA MET A 1 -5.41 -9.74 13.30
C MET A 1 -4.64 -8.84 12.33
N GLU A 2 -4.24 -9.36 11.16
CA GLU A 2 -3.63 -8.54 10.09
C GLU A 2 -4.60 -7.51 9.50
N SER A 3 -5.86 -7.88 9.31
CA SER A 3 -7.00 -7.02 8.93
C SER A 3 -7.12 -5.78 9.83
N SER A 4 -7.08 -5.95 11.15
CA SER A 4 -7.18 -4.84 12.11
C SER A 4 -6.00 -3.85 12.04
N ARG A 5 -4.78 -4.33 11.75
CA ARG A 5 -3.62 -3.45 11.56
C ARG A 5 -3.75 -2.63 10.27
N LEU A 6 -4.23 -3.26 9.20
CA LEU A 6 -4.45 -2.59 7.92
C LEU A 6 -5.59 -1.55 8.00
N GLU A 7 -6.64 -1.81 8.80
CA GLU A 7 -7.71 -0.83 9.07
C GLU A 7 -7.20 0.39 9.86
N GLN A 8 -6.35 0.18 10.88
CA GLN A 8 -5.71 1.28 11.62
C GLN A 8 -4.81 2.11 10.70
N LEU A 9 -4.06 1.45 9.82
CA LEU A 9 -3.22 2.12 8.84
C LEU A 9 -4.04 2.96 7.85
N GLU A 10 -5.15 2.42 7.33
CA GLU A 10 -6.07 3.15 6.46
C GLU A 10 -6.63 4.39 7.15
N GLN A 11 -7.04 4.27 8.42
CA GLN A 11 -7.55 5.38 9.19
C GLN A 11 -6.50 6.48 9.42
N GLY A 12 -5.25 6.10 9.73
CA GLY A 12 -4.13 7.03 9.86
C GLY A 12 -3.82 7.77 8.56
N LEU A 13 -3.79 7.06 7.44
CA LEU A 13 -3.55 7.67 6.12
C LEU A 13 -4.67 8.63 5.72
N ARG A 14 -5.94 8.30 6.00
CA ARG A 14 -7.06 9.23 5.78
C ARG A 14 -6.95 10.47 6.65
N HIS A 15 -6.51 10.34 7.90
CA HIS A 15 -6.27 11.49 8.75
C HIS A 15 -5.17 12.39 8.17
N ALA A 16 -4.06 11.81 7.73
CA ALA A 16 -2.98 12.56 7.07
C ALA A 16 -3.49 13.29 5.80
N LEU A 17 -4.32 12.63 4.99
CA LEU A 17 -4.92 13.24 3.80
C LEU A 17 -5.82 14.43 4.15
N GLN A 18 -6.66 14.29 5.20
CA GLN A 18 -7.49 15.39 5.68
C GLN A 18 -6.66 16.59 6.16
N LEU A 19 -5.50 16.36 6.78
CA LEU A 19 -4.60 17.44 7.17
C LEU A 19 -4.04 18.18 5.95
N VAL A 20 -3.73 17.46 4.86
CA VAL A 20 -3.31 18.10 3.60
C VAL A 20 -4.45 18.91 2.98
N GLU A 21 -5.66 18.35 2.93
CA GLU A 21 -6.82 19.00 2.30
C GLU A 21 -7.31 20.23 3.07
N ARG A 22 -7.19 20.21 4.41
CA ARG A 22 -7.54 21.34 5.28
C ARG A 22 -6.47 22.43 5.30
N ASP A 23 -5.30 22.16 4.74
CA ASP A 23 -4.25 23.15 4.62
C ASP A 23 -4.58 24.13 3.49
N GLU A 24 -5.44 25.10 3.82
CA GLU A 24 -5.88 26.18 2.94
C GLU A 24 -4.77 27.22 2.68
N THR A 25 -3.59 27.08 3.29
CA THR A 25 -2.48 28.02 3.03
C THR A 25 -2.03 27.97 1.57
N GLY A 26 -2.42 26.91 0.83
CA GLY A 26 -2.12 26.79 -0.57
C GLY A 26 -0.62 26.87 -0.81
N ALA A 27 0.18 26.34 0.12
CA ALA A 27 1.63 26.39 0.07
C ALA A 27 2.11 25.84 -1.28
N GLN A 28 2.37 26.75 -2.22
CA GLN A 28 2.98 26.44 -3.50
C GLN A 28 4.48 26.31 -3.25
N GLY A 29 4.86 25.21 -2.62
CA GLY A 29 6.24 25.01 -2.21
C GLY A 29 6.46 23.70 -1.46
N GLU A 30 7.72 23.45 -1.16
CA GLU A 30 8.13 22.36 -0.29
C GLU A 30 7.67 22.65 1.14
N ILE A 31 7.18 21.62 1.82
CA ILE A 31 6.84 21.64 3.23
C ILE A 31 7.96 20.98 4.02
N GLU A 32 8.14 21.39 5.27
CA GLU A 32 9.10 20.74 6.14
C GLU A 32 8.63 19.33 6.55
N PRO A 33 9.54 18.37 6.82
CA PRO A 33 9.17 17.07 7.36
C PRO A 33 8.44 17.12 8.72
N THR A 34 8.57 18.25 9.43
CA THR A 34 7.88 18.56 10.69
C THR A 34 6.43 19.02 10.48
N HIS A 35 5.99 19.22 9.24
CA HIS A 35 4.63 19.60 8.90
C HIS A 35 3.63 18.56 9.46
N PRO A 36 2.48 18.96 10.05
CA PRO A 36 1.54 18.02 10.66
C PRO A 36 1.12 16.87 9.74
N ALA A 37 0.87 17.17 8.46
CA ALA A 37 0.53 16.14 7.47
C ALA A 37 1.71 15.20 7.15
N ALA A 38 2.94 15.71 7.08
CA ALA A 38 4.13 14.90 6.83
C ALA A 38 4.46 14.02 8.03
N TRP A 39 4.24 14.51 9.26
CA TRP A 39 4.42 13.73 10.48
C TRP A 39 3.39 12.60 10.59
N ALA A 40 2.10 12.90 10.38
CA ALA A 40 1.04 11.90 10.36
C ALA A 40 1.27 10.82 9.29
N ALA A 41 1.78 11.19 8.12
CA ALA A 41 2.13 10.24 7.07
C ALA A 41 3.30 9.32 7.48
N GLN A 42 4.31 9.84 8.17
CA GLN A 42 5.44 9.05 8.68
C GLN A 42 5.00 8.05 9.76
N GLU A 43 4.09 8.43 10.65
CA GLU A 43 3.52 7.50 11.63
C GLU A 43 2.78 6.32 10.95
N CYS A 44 2.31 6.53 9.72
CA CYS A 44 1.73 5.50 8.87
C CYS A 44 2.78 4.73 8.03
N GLU A 45 4.05 4.81 8.39
CA GLU A 45 5.17 4.18 7.66
C GLU A 45 5.24 4.59 6.17
N LEU A 46 4.72 5.77 5.82
CA LEU A 46 4.82 6.29 4.45
C LEU A 46 6.22 6.86 4.23
N MET A 47 6.88 6.41 3.16
CA MET A 47 8.08 7.10 2.67
C MET A 47 7.68 8.46 2.11
N LEU A 48 8.31 9.52 2.61
CA LEU A 48 8.03 10.88 2.17
C LEU A 48 8.50 11.08 0.73
N PRO A 49 7.68 11.67 -0.15
CA PRO A 49 8.07 11.95 -1.52
C PRO A 49 9.09 13.08 -1.59
N GLU A 50 9.91 13.06 -2.63
CA GLU A 50 10.81 14.14 -3.02
C GLU A 50 10.43 14.64 -4.43
N PRO A 51 10.10 15.93 -4.62
CA PRO A 51 10.10 17.00 -3.62
C PRO A 51 8.94 16.86 -2.63
N LEU A 52 9.16 17.21 -1.36
CA LEU A 52 8.14 17.10 -0.31
C LEU A 52 7.20 18.30 -0.39
N THR A 53 6.16 18.19 -1.21
CA THR A 53 5.10 19.21 -1.36
C THR A 53 3.76 18.65 -0.90
N LEU A 54 2.80 19.52 -0.52
CA LEU A 54 1.44 19.09 -0.17
C LEU A 54 0.79 18.23 -1.29
N ALA A 55 1.01 18.62 -2.56
CA ALA A 55 0.49 17.87 -3.71
C ALA A 55 1.09 16.47 -3.82
N SER A 56 2.42 16.36 -3.78
CA SER A 56 3.11 15.07 -3.84
C SER A 56 2.79 14.18 -2.64
N LEU A 57 2.63 14.77 -1.45
CA LEU A 57 2.27 14.05 -0.24
C LEU A 57 0.84 13.51 -0.33
N ALA A 58 -0.11 14.31 -0.80
CA ALA A 58 -1.48 13.85 -1.02
C ALA A 58 -1.56 12.71 -2.05
N GLU A 59 -0.77 12.78 -3.11
CA GLU A 59 -0.68 11.70 -4.11
C GLU A 59 -0.09 10.42 -3.51
N ALA A 60 1.03 10.53 -2.79
CA ALA A 60 1.64 9.39 -2.10
C ALA A 60 0.70 8.75 -1.08
N ILE A 61 -0.03 9.56 -0.30
CA ILE A 61 -1.03 9.08 0.66
C ILE A 61 -2.16 8.34 -0.06
N ARG A 62 -2.73 8.91 -1.13
CA ARG A 62 -3.80 8.27 -1.90
C ARG A 62 -3.36 6.91 -2.46
N HIS A 63 -2.18 6.85 -3.05
CA HIS A 63 -1.65 5.60 -3.59
C HIS A 63 -1.43 4.53 -2.50
N LYS A 64 -0.96 4.94 -1.31
CA LYS A 64 -0.81 4.02 -0.18
C LYS A 64 -2.17 3.51 0.31
N ILE A 65 -3.20 4.36 0.37
CA ILE A 65 -4.57 3.94 0.73
C ILE A 65 -5.08 2.89 -0.26
N GLU A 66 -4.93 3.09 -1.56
CA GLU A 66 -5.32 2.11 -2.58
C GLU A 66 -4.61 0.76 -2.37
N THR A 67 -3.31 0.79 -2.07
CA THR A 67 -2.53 -0.42 -1.77
C THR A 67 -3.07 -1.13 -0.53
N VAL A 68 -3.38 -0.39 0.54
CA VAL A 68 -3.94 -0.95 1.77
C VAL A 68 -5.32 -1.56 1.54
N HIS A 69 -6.16 -0.95 0.70
CA HIS A 69 -7.46 -1.52 0.32
C HIS A 69 -7.31 -2.87 -0.38
N VAL A 70 -6.38 -2.99 -1.34
CA VAL A 70 -6.10 -4.28 -1.99
C VAL A 70 -5.68 -5.35 -0.97
N LEU A 71 -4.84 -4.99 0.00
CA LEU A 71 -4.41 -5.91 1.06
C LEU A 71 -5.56 -6.29 2.01
N LEU A 72 -6.43 -5.34 2.36
CA LEU A 72 -7.62 -5.59 3.17
C LEU A 72 -8.59 -6.55 2.48
N ASP A 73 -8.87 -6.32 1.20
CA ASP A 73 -9.76 -7.17 0.41
C ASP A 73 -9.18 -8.59 0.30
N ARG A 74 -7.87 -8.71 0.10
CA ARG A 74 -7.18 -10.00 0.12
C ARG A 74 -7.28 -10.67 1.50
N ALA A 75 -6.97 -9.95 2.59
CA ALA A 75 -7.03 -10.51 3.93
C ALA A 75 -8.44 -11.02 4.28
N ARG A 76 -9.48 -10.25 3.93
CA ARG A 76 -10.88 -10.63 4.13
C ARG A 76 -11.29 -11.83 3.28
N ALA A 77 -10.83 -11.91 2.04
CA ALA A 77 -11.08 -13.07 1.18
C ALA A 77 -10.41 -14.35 1.74
N HIS A 78 -9.20 -14.23 2.29
CA HIS A 78 -8.48 -15.35 2.91
C HIS A 78 -9.11 -15.81 4.23
N GLU A 79 -9.65 -14.89 5.04
CA GLU A 79 -10.41 -15.21 6.26
C GLU A 79 -11.75 -15.93 5.96
N GLN A 80 -12.27 -15.82 4.74
CA GLN A 80 -13.53 -16.45 4.31
C GLN A 80 -13.36 -17.79 3.60
N LEU A 81 -12.12 -18.25 3.36
CA LEU A 81 -11.89 -19.54 2.72
C LEU A 81 -12.20 -20.68 3.72
N PRO A 82 -12.99 -21.70 3.32
CA PRO A 82 -13.09 -22.93 4.08
C PRO A 82 -11.69 -23.57 4.19
N PRO A 83 -11.35 -24.24 5.31
CA PRO A 83 -10.02 -24.83 5.52
C PRO A 83 -9.57 -25.78 4.40
N ASP A 84 -10.52 -26.40 3.69
CA ASP A 84 -10.26 -27.31 2.57
C ASP A 84 -9.77 -26.60 1.28
N ALA A 85 -9.95 -25.27 1.16
CA ALA A 85 -9.56 -24.47 0.01
C ALA A 85 -8.22 -23.72 0.19
N GLN A 86 -7.76 -23.56 1.44
CA GLN A 86 -6.47 -22.91 1.73
C GLN A 86 -5.29 -23.71 1.14
N LEU A 87 -5.40 -25.04 1.12
CA LEU A 87 -4.36 -25.96 0.63
C LEU A 87 -4.13 -25.85 -0.89
N ALA A 88 -5.20 -25.59 -1.67
CA ALA A 88 -5.09 -25.46 -3.12
C ALA A 88 -4.51 -24.10 -3.57
N ALA A 89 -4.59 -23.05 -2.73
CA ALA A 89 -4.06 -21.73 -3.04
C ALA A 89 -2.53 -21.65 -2.87
N ASP A 90 -1.95 -22.44 -1.96
CA ASP A 90 -0.49 -22.53 -1.77
C ASP A 90 0.18 -23.46 -2.80
N GLU A 91 -0.52 -24.49 -3.32
CA GLU A 91 0.04 -25.42 -4.32
C GLU A 91 0.07 -24.86 -5.76
N GLY A 92 -0.70 -23.82 -6.07
CA GLY A 92 -0.72 -23.18 -7.40
C GLY A 92 0.58 -22.45 -7.78
N TYR A 93 1.49 -22.20 -6.83
CA TYR A 93 2.77 -21.51 -7.09
C TYR A 93 3.91 -22.45 -7.52
N MET A 94 3.77 -23.78 -7.38
CA MET A 94 4.87 -24.72 -7.71
C MET A 94 4.75 -25.39 -9.09
N THR A 95 3.65 -25.22 -9.84
CA THR A 95 3.43 -25.93 -11.11
C THR A 95 3.74 -25.12 -12.38
N GLY A 96 4.23 -23.88 -12.25
CA GLY A 96 4.55 -23.01 -13.40
C GLY A 96 6.03 -22.88 -13.77
N ALA A 97 6.94 -23.56 -13.08
CA ALA A 97 8.39 -23.32 -13.19
C ALA A 97 9.18 -24.44 -13.89
N ASP A 98 8.53 -25.38 -14.59
CA ASP A 98 9.20 -26.55 -15.18
C ASP A 98 9.00 -26.70 -16.70
N ASP A 99 8.87 -25.59 -17.45
CA ASP A 99 8.60 -25.67 -18.91
C ASP A 99 9.44 -24.72 -19.80
N LEU A 100 10.63 -24.25 -19.38
CA LEU A 100 11.42 -23.31 -20.20
C LEU A 100 12.95 -23.54 -20.29
N THR A 101 13.41 -24.78 -20.16
CA THR A 101 14.76 -25.20 -20.58
C THR A 101 14.66 -26.61 -21.16
N GLN A 102 14.56 -26.86 -22.46
CA GLN A 102 15.67 -26.76 -23.42
C GLN A 102 15.12 -26.94 -24.84
N ASN A 103 14.90 -25.85 -25.57
CA ASN A 103 14.76 -25.91 -27.02
C ASN A 103 15.41 -24.68 -27.66
N THR A 104 16.74 -24.59 -27.62
CA THR A 104 17.51 -23.79 -28.58
C THR A 104 18.93 -24.32 -28.72
N LYS A 105 19.31 -24.60 -29.98
CA LYS A 105 20.67 -24.75 -30.55
C LYS A 105 21.39 -26.09 -30.29
N ASP A 106 22.07 -26.71 -31.26
CA ASP A 106 22.47 -26.31 -32.61
C ASP A 106 22.83 -27.59 -33.40
N SER A 107 22.63 -27.50 -34.73
CA SER A 107 23.31 -28.15 -35.87
C SER A 107 24.23 -29.36 -35.67
#